data_AF-A0A848XBV3-F1
#
_entry.id   AF-A0A848XBV3-F1
#
_cell.length_a   1.000
_cell.length_b   1.000
_cell.length_c   1.000
_cell.angle_alpha   90.00
_cell.angle_beta   90.00
_cell.angle_gamma   90.00
#
_symmetry.space_group_name_H-M   'P 1'
#
loop_
_entity.id
_entity.type
_entity.pdbx_description
1 polymer ?
#
loop_
_entity_poly.entity_id
_entity_poly.type
_entity_poly.pdbx_seq_one_letter_code
_entity_poly.pdbx_strand_id
1 'polypeptide(L)'
;MTKTMTAGLCLLFGTIGATPPDAAGPAFATAGTDALASDVQPPFRVALQAGHWRADEAPRELSGLRRNGTSWQGMHEWEVNLEIARRAAALLEESGYDVDVLPAVVPRAYQADLFIAIHADGSADARASGYRVASSRRDRTGRAPEVAEVLGAAYGEVTGLRRLTTTTRRMRNYYAFNYRRYRHSIHPATVGVIIETGFLTSSRDRAVIVDDPDRAALGIARAVQAYSATQVP
;
A
#
# COMPACT_ATOMS: atom_id res chain seq x y z
N MET A 1 8.33 -54.94 -31.76
CA MET A 1 8.91 -54.53 -33.04
C MET A 1 9.75 -53.28 -32.78
N THR A 2 10.98 -53.46 -32.28
CA THR A 2 12.28 -53.54 -32.97
C THR A 2 13.04 -52.22 -32.83
N LYS A 3 13.96 -52.21 -31.86
CA LYS A 3 15.09 -51.30 -31.70
C LYS A 3 16.03 -51.46 -32.91
N THR A 4 16.61 -50.37 -33.41
CA THR A 4 17.78 -50.44 -34.29
C THR A 4 18.91 -49.62 -33.66
N MET A 5 19.99 -50.35 -33.32
CA MET A 5 21.31 -49.82 -33.01
C MET A 5 22.11 -49.64 -34.30
N THR A 6 23.03 -48.68 -34.33
CA THR A 6 24.27 -48.82 -35.11
C THR A 6 25.44 -48.27 -34.29
N ALA A 7 26.38 -49.15 -34.00
CA ALA A 7 27.69 -48.87 -33.43
C ALA A 7 28.72 -48.69 -34.56
N GLY A 8 29.71 -47.82 -34.35
CA GLY A 8 30.91 -47.69 -35.16
C GLY A 8 32.15 -47.90 -34.29
N LEU A 9 33.02 -48.82 -34.72
CA LEU A 9 34.20 -49.37 -34.04
C LEU A 9 35.50 -48.91 -34.75
N CYS A 10 36.62 -49.07 -34.04
CA CYS A 10 38.05 -49.11 -34.41
C CYS A 10 38.85 -47.80 -34.16
N LEU A 11 39.66 -47.72 -33.09
CA LEU A 11 40.97 -48.35 -32.81
C LEU A 11 42.15 -47.70 -33.54
N LEU A 12 43.11 -47.17 -32.76
CA LEU A 12 44.55 -47.27 -33.02
C LEU A 12 45.34 -47.01 -31.71
N PHE A 13 46.32 -47.88 -31.48
CA PHE A 13 47.27 -47.96 -30.37
C PHE A 13 48.37 -46.87 -30.43
N GLY A 14 49.04 -46.59 -29.31
CA GLY A 14 50.41 -46.04 -29.37
C GLY A 14 51.01 -45.35 -28.13
N THR A 15 51.57 -46.16 -27.23
CA THR A 15 52.84 -45.98 -26.48
C THR A 15 53.06 -44.87 -25.42
N ILE A 16 53.79 -45.32 -24.39
CA ILE A 16 54.21 -44.70 -23.12
C ILE A 16 55.53 -43.95 -23.32
N GLY A 17 55.72 -42.81 -22.65
CA GLY A 17 57.01 -42.11 -22.58
C GLY A 17 57.09 -40.98 -21.53
N ALA A 18 57.78 -41.27 -20.43
CA ALA A 18 58.53 -40.44 -19.46
C ALA A 18 58.34 -38.91 -19.30
N THR A 19 58.27 -38.49 -18.02
CA THR A 19 58.49 -37.16 -17.40
C THR A 19 59.90 -36.57 -17.60
N PRO A 20 60.14 -35.23 -17.50
CA PRO A 20 60.47 -34.55 -16.20
C PRO A 20 60.07 -33.03 -16.16
N PRO A 21 60.67 -32.13 -15.33
CA PRO A 21 60.27 -31.77 -13.97
C PRO A 21 59.91 -30.27 -13.75
N ASP A 22 59.45 -29.96 -12.53
CA ASP A 22 59.44 -28.66 -11.80
C ASP A 22 59.01 -27.35 -12.49
N ALA A 23 57.93 -26.75 -11.97
CA ALA A 23 57.83 -25.30 -11.77
C ALA A 23 56.78 -24.97 -10.70
N ALA A 24 57.24 -24.52 -9.54
CA ALA A 24 56.42 -23.85 -8.54
C ALA A 24 55.90 -22.52 -9.11
N GLY A 25 54.57 -22.36 -9.16
CA GLY A 25 53.88 -21.09 -9.45
C GLY A 25 53.27 -20.49 -8.17
N PRO A 26 53.19 -19.16 -8.04
CA PRO A 26 52.86 -18.50 -6.78
C PRO A 26 51.38 -18.61 -6.42
N ALA A 27 51.12 -18.54 -5.11
CA ALA A 27 49.82 -18.55 -4.48
C ALA A 27 48.89 -17.43 -5.02
N PHE A 28 47.76 -17.83 -5.60
CA PHE A 28 46.59 -16.96 -5.72
C PHE A 28 45.75 -17.12 -4.47
N ALA A 29 45.70 -16.07 -3.65
CA ALA A 29 44.77 -15.95 -2.55
C ALA A 29 43.33 -16.00 -3.08
N THR A 30 42.60 -17.07 -2.78
CA THR A 30 41.14 -17.10 -2.93
C THR A 30 40.52 -16.33 -1.76
N ALA A 31 40.50 -15.01 -1.87
CA ALA A 31 39.53 -14.19 -1.16
C ALA A 31 38.24 -14.19 -2.00
N GLY A 32 37.13 -14.61 -1.39
CA GLY A 32 35.79 -14.38 -1.93
C GLY A 32 34.87 -15.58 -1.84
N THR A 33 33.94 -15.52 -0.90
CA THR A 33 32.49 -15.51 -1.18
C THR A 33 31.78 -15.13 0.12
N ASP A 34 31.99 -13.89 0.57
CA ASP A 34 30.91 -13.21 1.28
C ASP A 34 29.87 -12.92 0.20
N ALA A 35 28.78 -13.69 0.23
CA ALA A 35 27.71 -13.59 -0.73
C ALA A 35 27.17 -12.16 -0.70
N LEU A 36 27.19 -11.52 -1.87
CA LEU A 36 26.51 -10.26 -2.16
C LEU A 36 25.09 -10.32 -1.59
N ALA A 37 24.86 -9.60 -0.49
CA ALA A 37 23.51 -9.25 -0.07
C ALA A 37 22.85 -8.56 -1.27
N SER A 38 21.80 -9.18 -1.79
CA SER A 38 21.08 -8.68 -2.97
C SER A 38 20.56 -7.27 -2.67
N ASP A 39 20.90 -6.31 -3.52
CA ASP A 39 20.48 -4.90 -3.47
C ASP A 39 18.99 -4.70 -3.82
N VAL A 40 18.16 -5.69 -3.46
CA VAL A 40 16.72 -5.64 -3.65
C VAL A 40 16.17 -4.71 -2.58
N GLN A 41 15.89 -3.46 -2.96
CA GLN A 41 15.13 -2.55 -2.12
C GLN A 41 13.82 -3.27 -1.70
N PRO A 42 13.46 -3.26 -0.40
CA PRO A 42 12.21 -3.86 0.04
C PRO A 42 11.03 -3.20 -0.69
N PRO A 43 9.97 -3.96 -1.01
CA PRO A 43 8.81 -3.41 -1.70
C PRO A 43 8.20 -2.27 -0.88
N PHE A 44 7.77 -1.21 -1.57
CA PHE A 44 7.15 -0.05 -0.94
C PHE A 44 5.87 -0.49 -0.21
N ARG A 45 5.84 -0.32 1.12
CA ARG A 45 4.76 -0.83 1.98
C ARG A 45 3.66 0.19 2.18
N VAL A 46 2.43 -0.19 1.86
CA VAL A 46 1.24 0.65 1.90
C VAL A 46 0.22 0.08 2.86
N ALA A 47 -0.32 0.93 3.72
CA ALA A 47 -1.39 0.58 4.63
C ALA A 47 -2.68 1.28 4.22
N LEU A 48 -3.68 0.50 3.82
CA LEU A 48 -5.01 0.99 3.48
C LEU A 48 -5.95 0.68 4.64
N GLN A 49 -6.25 1.68 5.47
CA GLN A 49 -7.20 1.49 6.55
C GLN A 49 -8.63 1.69 6.03
N ALA A 50 -9.46 0.66 6.16
CA ALA A 50 -10.90 0.78 6.00
C ALA A 50 -11.52 1.40 7.25
N GLY A 51 -11.91 2.68 7.16
CA GLY A 51 -12.56 3.41 8.23
C GLY A 51 -13.81 2.67 8.73
N HIS A 52 -14.01 2.67 10.06
CA HIS A 52 -15.14 2.03 10.75
C HIS A 52 -15.21 0.49 10.69
N TRP A 53 -14.43 -0.19 9.86
CA TRP A 53 -14.43 -1.66 9.78
C TRP A 53 -13.92 -2.29 11.08
N ARG A 54 -14.71 -3.20 11.69
CA ARG A 54 -14.44 -3.83 13.00
C ARG A 54 -14.22 -2.83 14.14
N ALA A 55 -14.86 -1.65 14.07
CA ALA A 55 -14.68 -0.61 15.07
C ALA A 55 -15.26 -1.00 16.45
N ASP A 56 -16.18 -1.96 16.50
CA ASP A 56 -16.73 -2.53 17.74
C ASP A 56 -15.65 -3.21 18.61
N GLU A 57 -14.57 -3.69 17.98
CA GLU A 57 -13.40 -4.28 18.64
C GLU A 57 -12.45 -3.23 19.25
N ALA A 58 -12.70 -1.93 19.03
CA ALA A 58 -11.79 -0.87 19.44
C ALA A 58 -11.47 -0.92 20.94
N PRO A 59 -10.19 -0.81 21.35
CA PRO A 59 -9.79 -0.84 22.75
C PRO A 59 -10.36 0.37 23.51
N ARG A 60 -10.30 0.34 24.85
CA ARG A 60 -10.83 1.43 25.71
C ARG A 60 -10.34 2.82 25.31
N GLU A 61 -9.06 2.95 24.92
CA GLU A 61 -8.47 4.22 24.48
C GLU A 61 -9.10 4.79 23.18
N LEU A 62 -9.73 3.93 22.38
CA LEU A 62 -10.44 4.24 21.15
C LEU A 62 -11.95 3.94 21.24
N SER A 63 -12.52 3.88 22.45
CA SER A 63 -13.95 3.54 22.67
C SER A 63 -14.92 4.42 21.88
N GLY A 64 -14.55 5.67 21.56
CA GLY A 64 -15.32 6.57 20.71
C GLY A 64 -15.48 6.13 19.25
N LEU A 65 -14.72 5.12 18.79
CA LEU A 65 -14.87 4.54 17.45
C LEU A 65 -15.99 3.50 17.36
N ARG A 66 -16.40 2.87 18.47
CA ARG A 66 -17.26 1.67 18.43
C ARG A 66 -18.66 1.87 17.86
N ARG A 67 -19.15 3.11 17.79
CA ARG A 67 -20.55 3.45 17.47
C ARG A 67 -20.65 4.74 16.65
N ASN A 68 -19.73 4.93 15.71
CA ASN A 68 -19.74 6.06 14.79
C ASN A 68 -19.71 5.57 13.33
N GLY A 69 -19.69 6.51 12.40
CA GLY A 69 -19.77 6.25 10.96
C GLY A 69 -21.15 6.57 10.40
N THR A 70 -21.21 6.82 9.10
CA THR A 70 -22.46 7.10 8.40
C THR A 70 -23.13 5.83 7.88
N SER A 71 -24.37 5.95 7.41
CA SER A 71 -25.08 4.87 6.74
C SER A 71 -26.11 5.43 5.75
N TRP A 72 -26.48 4.61 4.77
CA TRP A 72 -27.54 4.91 3.82
C TRP A 72 -28.30 3.63 3.47
N GLN A 73 -29.63 3.61 3.69
CA GLN A 73 -30.50 2.45 3.38
C GLN A 73 -29.97 1.09 3.86
N GLY A 74 -29.39 1.04 5.05
CA GLY A 74 -28.82 -0.19 5.63
C GLY A 74 -27.38 -0.49 5.20
N MET A 75 -26.86 0.19 4.17
CA MET A 75 -25.43 0.17 3.83
C MET A 75 -24.66 1.00 4.85
N HIS A 76 -23.70 0.40 5.52
CA HIS A 76 -22.82 1.07 6.46
C HIS A 76 -21.57 1.62 5.78
N GLU A 77 -21.05 2.74 6.28
CA GLU A 77 -19.82 3.35 5.76
C GLU A 77 -18.65 2.36 5.68
N TRP A 78 -18.50 1.49 6.68
CA TRP A 78 -17.39 0.54 6.73
C TRP A 78 -17.42 -0.47 5.59
N GLU A 79 -18.59 -0.83 5.07
CA GLU A 79 -18.74 -1.77 3.96
C GLU A 79 -18.16 -1.15 2.68
N VAL A 80 -18.50 0.12 2.43
CA VAL A 80 -17.99 0.91 1.32
C VAL A 80 -16.48 1.11 1.43
N ASN A 81 -16.00 1.51 2.61
CA ASN A 81 -14.57 1.73 2.85
C ASN A 81 -13.75 0.46 2.65
N LEU A 82 -14.26 -0.69 3.14
CA LEU A 82 -13.58 -1.98 3.03
C LEU A 82 -13.51 -2.45 1.58
N GLU A 83 -14.60 -2.28 0.82
CA GLU A 83 -14.64 -2.67 -0.58
C GLU A 83 -13.64 -1.86 -1.42
N ILE A 84 -13.61 -0.54 -1.25
CA ILE A 84 -12.64 0.34 -1.91
C ILE A 84 -11.21 -0.03 -1.51
N ALA A 85 -10.96 -0.26 -0.21
CA ALA A 85 -9.63 -0.61 0.29
C ALA A 85 -9.12 -1.94 -0.30
N ARG A 86 -9.97 -2.97 -0.38
CA ARG A 86 -9.61 -4.28 -0.96
C ARG A 86 -9.30 -4.20 -2.45
N ARG A 87 -10.10 -3.47 -3.21
CA ARG A 87 -9.86 -3.27 -4.65
C ARG A 87 -8.58 -2.47 -4.90
N ALA A 88 -8.35 -1.42 -4.12
CA ALA A 88 -7.12 -0.64 -4.19
C ALA A 88 -5.89 -1.49 -3.83
N ALA A 89 -6.02 -2.37 -2.81
CA ALA A 89 -4.97 -3.32 -2.45
C ALA A 89 -4.65 -4.27 -3.60
N ALA A 90 -5.64 -4.90 -4.23
CA ALA A 90 -5.43 -5.80 -5.36
C ALA A 90 -4.67 -5.11 -6.51
N LEU A 91 -5.07 -3.89 -6.90
CA LEU A 91 -4.39 -3.11 -7.95
C LEU A 91 -2.92 -2.79 -7.59
N LEU A 92 -2.64 -2.53 -6.32
CA LEU A 92 -1.30 -2.23 -5.83
C LEU A 92 -0.44 -3.50 -5.71
N GLU A 93 -0.99 -4.60 -5.22
CA GLU A 93 -0.31 -5.89 -5.15
C GLU A 93 0.07 -6.38 -6.56
N GLU A 94 -0.83 -6.25 -7.54
CA GLU A 94 -0.55 -6.51 -8.96
C GLU A 94 0.59 -5.63 -9.51
N SER A 95 0.81 -4.46 -8.91
CA SER A 95 1.86 -3.51 -9.27
C SER A 95 3.15 -3.69 -8.44
N GLY A 96 3.25 -4.72 -7.60
CA GLY A 96 4.45 -5.06 -6.83
C GLY A 96 4.60 -4.37 -5.47
N TYR A 97 3.54 -3.76 -4.95
CA TYR A 97 3.54 -3.14 -3.61
C TYR A 97 3.23 -4.18 -2.52
N ASP A 98 3.79 -3.99 -1.32
CA ASP A 98 3.38 -4.73 -0.12
C ASP A 98 2.21 -3.98 0.55
N VAL A 99 1.04 -4.60 0.63
CA VAL A 99 -0.19 -3.91 1.04
C VAL A 99 -0.86 -4.56 2.25
N ASP A 100 -1.12 -3.77 3.28
CA ASP A 100 -1.96 -4.17 4.41
C ASP A 100 -3.32 -3.49 4.34
N VAL A 101 -4.41 -4.27 4.29
CA VAL A 101 -5.77 -3.74 4.52
C VAL A 101 -6.08 -3.81 6.01
N LEU A 102 -6.11 -2.64 6.67
CA LEU A 102 -6.27 -2.54 8.12
C LEU A 102 -7.72 -2.27 8.53
N PRO A 103 -8.19 -2.82 9.67
CA PRO A 103 -9.45 -2.40 10.28
C PRO A 103 -9.33 -0.98 10.87
N ALA A 104 -10.44 -0.48 11.40
CA ALA A 104 -10.54 0.81 12.07
C ALA A 104 -9.64 0.94 13.30
N VAL A 105 -9.02 -0.13 13.79
CA VAL A 105 -8.01 -0.11 14.86
C VAL A 105 -6.64 -0.41 14.23
N VAL A 106 -5.77 0.60 14.16
CA VAL A 106 -4.39 0.40 13.69
C VAL A 106 -3.62 -0.48 14.69
N PRO A 107 -2.85 -1.49 14.22
CA PRO A 107 -1.97 -2.27 15.10
C PRO A 107 -1.01 -1.38 15.89
N ARG A 108 -0.53 -1.86 17.03
CA ARG A 108 0.39 -1.08 17.87
C ARG A 108 1.73 -0.92 17.16
N ALA A 109 2.30 0.29 17.23
CA ALA A 109 3.59 0.63 16.61
C ALA A 109 3.66 0.28 15.11
N TYR A 110 2.53 0.34 14.42
CA TYR A 110 2.43 -0.03 13.02
C TYR A 110 3.26 0.91 12.14
N GLN A 111 4.15 0.37 11.32
CA GLN A 111 5.00 1.13 10.42
C GLN A 111 4.85 0.64 8.98
N ALA A 112 4.60 1.59 8.08
CA ALA A 112 4.61 1.45 6.63
C ALA A 112 5.26 2.69 6.01
N ASP A 113 5.53 2.68 4.71
CA ASP A 113 6.00 3.88 3.98
C ASP A 113 4.87 4.89 3.84
N LEU A 114 3.66 4.40 3.56
CA LEU A 114 2.45 5.20 3.40
C LEU A 114 1.25 4.56 4.11
N PHE A 115 0.52 5.37 4.87
CA PHE A 115 -0.77 5.02 5.45
C PHE A 115 -1.87 5.95 4.91
N ILE A 116 -2.93 5.34 4.37
CA ILE A 116 -4.13 6.03 3.87
C ILE A 116 -5.34 5.54 4.67
N ALA A 117 -5.94 6.43 5.46
CA ALA A 117 -7.26 6.18 6.05
C ALA A 117 -8.35 6.49 5.01
N ILE A 118 -9.18 5.49 4.71
CA ILE A 118 -10.25 5.57 3.71
C ILE A 118 -11.59 5.65 4.46
N HIS A 119 -12.32 6.73 4.21
CA HIS A 119 -13.64 6.99 4.77
C HIS A 119 -14.62 7.41 3.67
N ALA A 120 -15.92 7.32 3.95
CA ALA A 120 -16.96 7.95 3.16
C ALA A 120 -17.75 8.90 4.07
N ASP A 121 -17.94 10.14 3.63
CA ASP A 121 -18.59 11.16 4.46
C ASP A 121 -20.12 10.96 4.50
N GLY A 122 -20.77 11.59 5.47
CA GLY A 122 -22.21 11.65 5.61
C GLY A 122 -22.66 13.08 5.88
N SER A 123 -23.74 13.50 5.22
CA SER A 123 -24.36 14.79 5.45
C SER A 123 -25.88 14.71 5.42
N ALA A 124 -26.52 15.51 6.27
CA ALA A 124 -27.96 15.77 6.23
C ALA A 124 -28.35 16.72 5.09
N ASP A 125 -27.40 17.50 4.54
CA ASP A 125 -27.63 18.30 3.34
C ASP A 125 -27.63 17.39 2.11
N ALA A 126 -28.80 17.24 1.48
CA ALA A 126 -28.98 16.45 0.27
C ALA A 126 -28.17 16.94 -0.95
N ARG A 127 -27.62 18.17 -0.89
CA ARG A 127 -26.74 18.73 -1.94
C ARG A 127 -25.26 18.46 -1.70
N ALA A 128 -24.90 17.87 -0.56
CA ALA A 128 -23.51 17.54 -0.27
C ALA A 128 -22.99 16.50 -1.27
N SER A 129 -21.84 16.79 -1.88
CA SER A 129 -21.19 15.93 -2.89
C SER A 129 -19.75 16.37 -3.10
N GLY A 130 -18.89 15.40 -3.37
CA GLY A 130 -17.46 15.55 -3.56
C GLY A 130 -16.65 14.83 -2.49
N TYR A 131 -15.34 14.83 -2.67
CA TYR A 131 -14.39 14.12 -1.79
C TYR A 131 -13.46 15.12 -1.10
N ARG A 132 -12.83 14.70 0.00
CA ARG A 132 -11.82 15.49 0.73
C ARG A 132 -10.57 14.68 0.97
N VAL A 133 -9.44 15.35 0.98
CA VAL A 133 -8.15 14.76 1.38
C VAL A 133 -7.50 15.66 2.41
N ALA A 134 -6.93 15.08 3.45
CA ALA A 134 -6.14 15.82 4.43
C ALA A 134 -4.87 15.08 4.81
N SER A 135 -3.81 15.85 5.05
CA SER A 135 -2.56 15.36 5.61
C SER A 135 -2.58 15.32 7.14
N SER A 136 -1.82 14.39 7.71
CA SER A 136 -1.55 14.35 9.15
C SER A 136 -0.99 15.68 9.63
N ARG A 137 -1.59 16.26 10.67
CA ARG A 137 -1.01 17.41 11.37
C ARG A 137 0.25 17.04 12.15
N ARG A 138 0.44 15.75 12.47
CA ARG A 138 1.57 15.24 13.23
C ARG A 138 2.51 14.44 12.34
N ASP A 139 2.93 15.07 11.27
CA ASP A 139 3.83 14.49 10.31
C ASP A 139 5.29 14.78 10.68
N ARG A 140 6.08 13.74 11.03
CA ARG A 140 7.53 13.88 11.20
C ARG A 140 8.31 13.62 9.91
N THR A 141 7.66 13.05 8.90
CA THR A 141 8.30 12.74 7.62
C THR A 141 8.46 13.99 6.75
N GLY A 142 7.60 15.00 6.97
CA GLY A 142 7.50 16.20 6.13
C GLY A 142 6.83 15.96 4.76
N ARG A 143 6.44 14.72 4.46
CA ARG A 143 5.96 14.27 3.15
C ARG A 143 4.43 14.18 3.04
N ALA A 144 3.71 14.22 4.16
CA ALA A 144 2.25 14.06 4.15
C ALA A 144 1.49 15.14 3.34
N PRO A 145 1.89 16.43 3.31
CA PRO A 145 1.24 17.43 2.46
C PRO A 145 1.38 17.13 0.97
N GLU A 146 2.57 16.69 0.52
CA GLU A 146 2.82 16.31 -0.88
C GLU A 146 1.92 15.14 -1.28
N VAL A 147 1.89 14.07 -0.46
CA VAL A 147 1.02 12.91 -0.70
C VAL A 147 -0.45 13.29 -0.72
N ALA A 148 -0.89 14.19 0.16
CA ALA A 148 -2.29 14.64 0.18
C ALA A 148 -2.67 15.39 -1.11
N GLU A 149 -1.74 16.13 -1.72
CA GLU A 149 -1.97 16.77 -3.01
C GLU A 149 -1.99 15.77 -4.16
N VAL A 150 -1.03 14.83 -4.21
CA VAL A 150 -1.00 13.75 -5.22
C VAL A 150 -2.27 12.89 -5.14
N LEU A 151 -2.67 12.47 -3.94
CA LEU A 151 -3.91 11.74 -3.70
C LEU A 151 -5.14 12.56 -4.08
N GLY A 152 -5.14 13.85 -3.75
CA GLY A 152 -6.18 14.78 -4.16
C GLY A 152 -6.34 14.85 -5.67
N ALA A 153 -5.25 15.02 -6.42
CA ALA A 153 -5.28 15.16 -7.87
C ALA A 153 -5.70 13.85 -8.56
N ALA A 154 -5.00 12.75 -8.29
CA ALA A 154 -5.23 11.47 -8.96
C ALA A 154 -6.64 10.93 -8.70
N TYR A 155 -7.13 11.02 -7.45
CA TYR A 155 -8.48 10.57 -7.13
C TYR A 155 -9.55 11.37 -7.87
N GLY A 156 -9.38 12.70 -7.96
CA GLY A 156 -10.32 13.57 -8.68
C GLY A 156 -10.34 13.30 -10.18
N GLU A 157 -9.17 13.10 -10.78
CA GLU A 157 -9.04 12.80 -12.21
C GLU A 157 -9.75 11.49 -12.59
N VAL A 158 -9.52 10.42 -11.83
CA VAL A 158 -10.11 9.09 -12.11
C VAL A 158 -11.62 9.07 -11.83
N THR A 159 -12.05 9.65 -10.71
CA THR A 159 -13.45 9.57 -10.27
C THR A 159 -14.34 10.63 -10.91
N GLY A 160 -13.78 11.75 -11.38
CA GLY A 160 -14.54 12.92 -11.81
C GLY A 160 -15.36 13.58 -10.69
N LEU A 161 -15.18 13.16 -9.43
CA LEU A 161 -15.77 13.83 -8.28
C LEU A 161 -15.07 15.16 -8.05
N ARG A 162 -15.78 16.12 -7.48
CA ARG A 162 -15.21 17.44 -7.15
C ARG A 162 -14.41 17.34 -5.84
N ARG A 163 -13.15 17.79 -5.86
CA ARG A 163 -12.38 17.99 -4.62
C ARG A 163 -12.98 19.14 -3.83
N LEU A 164 -13.35 18.88 -2.58
CA LEU A 164 -13.72 19.92 -1.65
C LEU A 164 -12.46 20.51 -1.01
N THR A 165 -12.33 21.83 -1.04
CA THR A 165 -11.18 22.55 -0.48
C THR A 165 -11.22 22.65 1.04
N THR A 166 -12.36 22.32 1.65
CA THR A 166 -12.51 22.28 3.10
C THR A 166 -11.87 21.02 3.66
N THR A 167 -10.97 21.16 4.62
CA THR A 167 -10.46 20.04 5.42
C THR A 167 -10.84 20.26 6.88
N THR A 168 -11.32 19.23 7.57
CA THR A 168 -11.75 19.40 8.95
C THR A 168 -10.59 19.22 9.93
N ARG A 169 -10.71 19.84 11.12
CA ARG A 169 -9.77 19.58 12.22
C ARG A 169 -9.76 18.10 12.62
N ARG A 170 -10.86 17.36 12.43
CA ARG A 170 -10.95 15.93 12.76
C ARG A 170 -10.11 15.09 11.82
N MET A 171 -10.17 15.34 10.51
CA MET A 171 -9.32 14.66 9.53
C MET A 171 -7.83 14.87 9.84
N ARG A 172 -7.41 16.13 10.03
CA ARG A 172 -6.00 16.46 10.29
C ARG A 172 -5.46 15.95 11.63
N ASN A 173 -6.34 15.77 12.62
CA ASN A 173 -5.99 15.23 13.94
C ASN A 173 -6.59 13.83 14.15
N TYR A 174 -6.78 13.08 13.07
CA TYR A 174 -7.31 11.72 13.12
C TYR A 174 -6.50 10.87 14.10
N TYR A 175 -7.18 9.95 14.81
CA TYR A 175 -6.58 9.27 15.95
C TYR A 175 -5.30 8.51 15.54
N ALA A 176 -5.30 7.89 14.36
CA ALA A 176 -4.19 7.09 13.87
C ALA A 176 -2.91 7.94 13.71
N PHE A 177 -3.04 9.24 13.48
CA PHE A 177 -1.91 10.19 13.36
C PHE A 177 -1.33 10.61 14.72
N ASN A 178 -2.01 10.31 15.83
CA ASN A 178 -1.66 10.84 17.14
C ASN A 178 -0.92 9.81 18.01
N TYR A 179 0.27 9.42 17.54
CA TYR A 179 1.18 8.47 18.21
C TYR A 179 1.63 8.89 19.61
N ARG A 180 1.49 10.17 19.96
CA ARG A 180 1.77 10.67 21.31
C ARG A 180 0.66 10.34 22.31
N ARG A 181 -0.55 10.08 21.82
CA ARG A 181 -1.75 9.88 22.65
C ARG A 181 -2.25 8.43 22.63
N TYR A 182 -2.17 7.75 21.48
CA TYR A 182 -2.77 6.42 21.30
C TYR A 182 -1.71 5.38 21.00
N ARG A 183 -1.86 4.18 21.57
CA ARG A 183 -0.95 3.04 21.29
C ARG A 183 -1.28 2.37 19.97
N HIS A 184 -2.55 2.39 19.59
CA HIS A 184 -3.07 1.94 18.30
C HIS A 184 -3.04 3.13 17.33
N SER A 185 -1.86 3.38 16.76
CA SER A 185 -1.57 4.51 15.88
C SER A 185 -0.36 4.18 15.02
N ILE A 186 -0.18 4.95 13.94
CA ILE A 186 0.98 4.75 13.05
C ILE A 186 2.26 5.25 13.71
N HIS A 187 3.37 4.60 13.38
CA HIS A 187 4.71 5.04 13.77
C HIS A 187 5.01 6.43 13.18
N PRO A 188 5.76 7.31 13.88
CA PRO A 188 6.05 8.66 13.37
C PRO A 188 6.82 8.71 12.05
N ALA A 189 7.46 7.61 11.64
CA ALA A 189 8.15 7.49 10.37
C ALA A 189 7.22 7.16 9.18
N THR A 190 5.95 6.85 9.44
CA THR A 190 4.96 6.55 8.39
C THR A 190 4.29 7.83 7.91
N VAL A 191 4.26 8.02 6.59
CA VAL A 191 3.53 9.14 5.97
C VAL A 191 2.03 8.87 6.10
N GLY A 192 1.28 9.79 6.73
CA GLY A 192 -0.14 9.59 7.04
C GLY A 192 -1.06 10.59 6.35
N VAL A 193 -2.01 10.08 5.57
CA VAL A 193 -3.09 10.86 4.94
C VAL A 193 -4.45 10.20 5.16
N ILE A 194 -5.52 10.99 5.03
CA ILE A 194 -6.90 10.53 5.10
C ILE A 194 -7.70 11.07 3.92
N ILE A 195 -8.53 10.22 3.32
CA ILE A 195 -9.46 10.56 2.25
C ILE A 195 -10.90 10.24 2.69
N GLU A 196 -11.79 11.22 2.55
CA GLU A 196 -13.23 10.99 2.48
C GLU A 196 -13.58 10.89 1.00
N THR A 197 -13.84 9.67 0.52
CA THR A 197 -13.94 9.27 -0.90
C THR A 197 -15.13 9.88 -1.65
N GLY A 198 -16.11 10.38 -0.91
CA GLY A 198 -17.38 10.90 -1.37
C GLY A 198 -18.38 10.91 -0.21
N PHE A 199 -19.60 11.38 -0.44
CA PHE A 199 -20.68 11.28 0.53
C PHE A 199 -21.52 10.03 0.30
N LEU A 200 -21.55 9.10 1.26
CA LEU A 200 -22.44 7.92 1.21
C LEU A 200 -23.92 8.34 1.15
N THR A 201 -24.28 9.50 1.69
CA THR A 201 -25.64 10.03 1.63
C THR A 201 -26.00 10.65 0.27
N SER A 202 -25.03 10.89 -0.61
CA SER A 202 -25.24 11.49 -1.94
C SER A 202 -25.40 10.44 -3.03
N SER A 203 -26.51 10.49 -3.78
CA SER A 203 -26.72 9.57 -4.92
C SER A 203 -25.66 9.72 -6.01
N ARG A 204 -25.20 10.96 -6.24
CA ARG A 204 -24.14 11.24 -7.22
C ARG A 204 -22.82 10.58 -6.84
N ASP A 205 -22.45 10.66 -5.57
CA ASP A 205 -21.16 10.10 -5.12
C ASP A 205 -21.24 8.58 -4.99
N ARG A 206 -22.40 8.03 -4.59
CA ARG A 206 -22.65 6.58 -4.59
C ARG A 206 -22.46 5.93 -5.97
N ALA A 207 -22.79 6.64 -7.05
CA ALA A 207 -22.51 6.17 -8.41
C ALA A 207 -21.02 5.86 -8.66
N VAL A 208 -20.12 6.38 -7.82
CA VAL A 208 -18.68 6.08 -7.84
C VAL A 208 -18.30 5.18 -6.66
N ILE A 209 -18.66 5.53 -5.43
CA ILE A 209 -18.11 4.82 -4.26
C ILE A 209 -18.85 3.51 -3.93
N VAL A 210 -20.05 3.31 -4.46
CA VAL A 210 -20.88 2.09 -4.24
C VAL A 210 -21.11 1.34 -5.54
N ASP A 211 -21.57 2.04 -6.58
CA ASP A 211 -21.99 1.39 -7.84
C ASP A 211 -20.80 1.06 -8.75
N ASP A 212 -19.67 1.78 -8.61
CA ASP A 212 -18.43 1.59 -9.38
C ASP A 212 -17.16 1.76 -8.51
N PRO A 213 -17.01 0.95 -7.44
CA PRO A 213 -15.93 1.11 -6.46
C PRO A 213 -14.54 0.93 -7.08
N ASP A 214 -14.43 0.31 -8.25
CA ASP A 214 -13.18 0.18 -9.01
C ASP A 214 -12.61 1.56 -9.40
N ARG A 215 -13.45 2.54 -9.71
CA ARG A 215 -12.97 3.90 -10.01
C ARG A 215 -12.37 4.58 -8.78
N ALA A 216 -13.01 4.44 -7.62
CA ALA A 216 -12.47 4.98 -6.37
C ALA A 216 -11.14 4.29 -6.00
N ALA A 217 -11.10 2.95 -6.11
CA ALA A 217 -9.90 2.16 -5.86
C ALA A 217 -8.74 2.51 -6.80
N LEU A 218 -9.02 2.64 -8.10
CA LEU A 218 -8.03 3.03 -9.11
C LEU A 218 -7.47 4.44 -8.83
N GLY A 219 -8.31 5.39 -8.42
CA GLY A 219 -7.85 6.73 -8.01
C GLY A 219 -6.85 6.70 -6.86
N ILE A 220 -7.09 5.84 -5.86
CA ILE A 220 -6.16 5.64 -4.74
C ILE A 220 -4.88 4.94 -5.20
N ALA A 221 -4.98 3.87 -5.99
CA ALA A 221 -3.82 3.13 -6.48
C ALA A 221 -2.90 4.02 -7.35
N ARG A 222 -3.47 4.85 -8.24
CA ARG A 222 -2.72 5.81 -9.05
C ARG A 222 -1.98 6.84 -8.22
N ALA A 223 -2.59 7.32 -7.14
CA ALA A 223 -1.92 8.25 -6.22
C ALA A 223 -0.70 7.63 -5.55
N VAL A 224 -0.83 6.39 -5.10
CA VAL A 224 0.28 5.64 -4.47
C VAL A 224 1.41 5.43 -5.46
N GLN A 225 1.09 4.97 -6.69
CA GLN A 225 2.07 4.77 -7.76
C GLN A 225 2.80 6.07 -8.15
N ALA A 226 2.07 7.18 -8.24
CA ALA A 226 2.65 8.47 -8.57
C ALA A 226 3.60 8.98 -7.47
N TYR A 227 3.25 8.77 -6.20
CA TYR A 227 4.09 9.18 -5.08
C TYR A 227 5.32 8.28 -4.89
N SER A 228 5.17 6.96 -4.92
CA SER A 228 6.31 6.04 -4.73
C SER A 228 7.39 6.23 -5.80
N ALA A 229 7.00 6.56 -7.03
CA ALA A 229 7.92 6.86 -8.13
C ALA A 229 8.82 8.08 -7.85
N THR A 230 8.43 9.01 -6.97
CA THR A 230 9.29 10.14 -6.54
C THR A 230 10.23 9.78 -5.39
N GLN A 231 10.09 8.58 -4.81
CA GLN A 231 10.88 8.12 -3.66
C GLN A 231 12.01 7.15 -4.07
N VAL A 232 12.02 6.66 -5.31
CA VAL A 232 13.12 5.87 -5.86
C VAL A 232 14.26 6.82 -6.26
N PRO A 233 15.48 6.68 -5.72
CA PRO A 233 16.63 7.50 -6.09
C PRO A 233 17.02 7.42 -7.58
#